data_AF-I3YSF3-F1
#
_entry.id   AF-I3YSF3-F1
#
_cell.length_a   1.000
_cell.length_b   1.000
_cell.length_c   1.000
_cell.angle_alpha   90.00
_cell.angle_beta   90.00
_cell.angle_gamma   90.00
#
_symmetry.space_group_name_H-M   'P 1'
#
loop_
_entity.id
_entity.type
_entity.pdbx_description
1 polymer ?
#
loop_
_entity_poly.entity_id
_entity_poly.type
_entity_poly.pdbx_seq_one_letter_code
_entity_poly.pdbx_strand_id
1 'polypeptide(L)'
;MMKTTIKNVIFGILLSAFFIPTISGQTYKPEDNNTNGDKNIIQGENVSPEMLTNLGIITAPNPKNALIQGNSVYVRQIGDFNTSRIVTNTNASEINLLQNGDYNNTNLDYTANTAVTDLIQNGNNNRIRDFVNNPDADISLDLIQNGSNLNFEREGVNELTKSLKFRQTEASPTIIVRSFY
;
A
#
# COMPACT_ATOMS: atom_id res chain seq x y z
N MET A 1 62.34 21.20 -20.17
CA MET A 1 61.16 21.81 -19.51
C MET A 1 59.83 21.33 -20.12
N MET A 2 59.69 21.27 -21.45
CA MET A 2 58.44 20.87 -22.14
C MET A 2 57.93 19.44 -21.88
N LYS A 3 58.82 18.45 -21.68
CA LYS A 3 58.43 17.04 -21.41
C LYS A 3 57.74 16.83 -20.05
N THR A 4 58.11 17.61 -19.03
CA THR A 4 57.55 17.52 -17.68
C THR A 4 56.14 18.11 -17.64
N THR A 5 55.92 19.19 -18.37
CA THR A 5 54.60 19.83 -18.51
C THR A 5 53.60 18.91 -19.21
N ILE A 6 54.03 18.22 -20.27
CA ILE A 6 53.17 17.24 -20.99
C ILE A 6 52.79 16.06 -20.09
N LYS A 7 53.72 15.54 -19.28
CA LYS A 7 53.43 14.47 -18.30
C LYS A 7 52.40 14.90 -17.26
N ASN A 8 52.51 16.13 -16.75
CA ASN A 8 51.60 16.64 -15.73
C ASN A 8 50.20 16.94 -16.29
N VAL A 9 50.11 17.36 -17.55
CA VAL A 9 48.83 17.52 -18.26
C VAL A 9 48.16 16.16 -18.50
N ILE A 10 48.92 15.15 -18.96
CA ILE A 10 48.39 13.79 -19.14
C ILE A 10 47.93 13.20 -17.80
N PHE A 11 48.68 13.41 -16.72
CA PHE A 11 48.29 12.97 -15.39
C PHE A 11 47.03 13.66 -14.88
N GLY A 12 46.88 14.97 -15.14
CA GLY A 12 45.68 15.72 -14.80
C GLY A 12 44.43 15.25 -15.55
N ILE A 13 44.57 14.90 -16.84
CA ILE A 13 43.47 14.35 -17.66
C ILE A 13 43.07 12.95 -17.19
N LEU A 14 44.03 12.11 -16.76
CA LEU A 14 43.74 10.79 -16.21
C LEU A 14 43.05 10.86 -14.84
N LEU A 15 43.40 11.86 -14.02
CA LEU A 15 42.81 12.02 -12.70
C LEU A 15 41.36 12.54 -12.76
N SER A 16 41.01 13.36 -13.77
CA SER A 16 39.64 13.86 -13.94
C SER A 16 38.66 12.79 -14.46
N ALA A 17 39.15 11.74 -15.13
CA ALA A 17 38.33 10.63 -15.59
C ALA A 17 37.75 9.76 -14.44
N PHE A 18 38.32 9.83 -13.24
CA PHE A 18 37.86 9.08 -12.06
C PHE A 18 36.70 9.75 -11.30
N PHE A 19 36.36 11.00 -11.60
CA PHE A 19 35.31 11.76 -10.90
C PHE A 19 34.02 11.94 -11.71
N ILE A 20 33.80 11.15 -12.76
CA ILE A 20 32.56 11.21 -13.53
C ILE A 20 31.47 10.44 -12.74
N PRO A 21 30.41 11.10 -12.24
CA PRO A 21 29.29 10.39 -11.62
C PRO A 21 28.58 9.55 -12.69
N THR A 22 28.59 8.23 -12.51
CA THR A 22 27.85 7.32 -13.38
C THR A 22 26.37 7.37 -13.00
N ILE A 23 25.58 8.11 -13.77
CA ILE A 23 24.12 8.07 -13.67
C ILE A 23 23.66 6.73 -14.25
N SER A 24 23.33 5.78 -13.38
CA SER A 24 22.68 4.53 -13.78
C SER A 24 21.18 4.78 -13.88
N GLY A 25 20.68 5.06 -15.09
CA GLY A 25 19.25 5.05 -15.36
C GLY A 25 18.77 3.62 -15.56
N GLN A 26 17.90 3.11 -14.68
CA GLN A 26 17.19 1.87 -14.94
C GLN A 26 15.96 2.21 -15.78
N THR A 27 15.87 1.65 -16.99
CA THR A 27 14.59 1.64 -17.72
C THR A 27 13.71 0.56 -17.12
N TYR A 28 12.51 0.93 -16.69
CA TYR A 28 11.50 -0.01 -16.21
C TYR A 28 11.17 -0.98 -17.37
N LYS A 29 11.60 -2.24 -17.24
CA LYS A 29 11.04 -3.30 -18.07
C LYS A 29 9.65 -3.59 -17.50
N PRO A 30 8.56 -3.57 -18.31
CA PRO A 30 7.31 -4.14 -17.84
C PRO A 30 7.61 -5.57 -17.38
N GLU A 31 7.16 -5.93 -16.17
CA GLU A 31 7.26 -7.31 -15.70
C GLU A 31 6.58 -8.22 -16.72
N ASP A 32 7.35 -9.13 -17.33
CA ASP A 32 6.76 -10.34 -17.89
C ASP A 32 6.03 -11.05 -16.73
N ASN A 33 4.79 -11.46 -16.96
CA ASN A 33 3.86 -12.06 -15.98
C ASN A 33 4.32 -13.42 -15.39
N ASN A 34 5.61 -13.67 -15.30
CA ASN A 34 6.15 -14.96 -14.90
C ASN A 34 7.27 -14.79 -13.86
N THR A 35 6.85 -14.45 -12.64
CA THR A 35 7.63 -14.71 -11.43
C THR A 35 6.99 -15.88 -10.70
N ASN A 36 7.81 -16.87 -10.34
CA ASN A 36 7.44 -18.15 -9.71
C ASN A 36 6.74 -17.99 -8.35
N GLY A 37 5.48 -17.59 -8.38
CA GLY A 37 4.50 -17.58 -7.31
C GLY A 37 3.17 -17.25 -7.97
N ASP A 38 2.22 -18.18 -7.93
CA ASP A 38 0.97 -18.13 -8.70
C ASP A 38 0.21 -16.81 -8.46
N LYS A 39 0.46 -15.80 -9.30
CA LYS A 39 -0.27 -14.53 -9.29
C LYS A 39 -1.67 -14.79 -9.84
N ASN A 40 -2.66 -14.87 -8.95
CA ASN A 40 -4.06 -14.97 -9.35
C ASN A 40 -4.60 -13.57 -9.67
N ILE A 41 -4.90 -13.33 -10.94
CA ILE A 41 -5.43 -12.06 -11.44
C ILE A 41 -6.92 -12.25 -11.76
N ILE A 42 -7.75 -11.37 -11.20
CA ILE A 42 -9.21 -11.37 -11.43
C ILE A 42 -9.59 -9.96 -11.93
N GLN A 43 -10.21 -9.85 -13.11
CA GLN A 43 -10.51 -8.58 -13.77
C GLN A 43 -11.90 -8.58 -14.45
N GLY A 44 -12.56 -7.41 -14.48
CA GLY A 44 -13.67 -7.10 -15.39
C GLY A 44 -15.06 -7.61 -14.99
N GLU A 45 -15.95 -7.66 -15.98
CA GLU A 45 -17.41 -7.99 -15.95
C GLU A 45 -17.78 -9.28 -15.19
N ASN A 46 -16.79 -10.10 -14.83
CA ASN A 46 -16.93 -11.38 -14.15
C ASN A 46 -16.62 -11.34 -12.65
N VAL A 47 -16.14 -10.22 -12.09
CA VAL A 47 -15.90 -10.15 -10.64
C VAL A 47 -17.22 -9.94 -9.91
N SER A 48 -17.74 -11.01 -9.32
CA SER A 48 -18.96 -10.96 -8.50
C SER A 48 -18.63 -10.95 -6.99
N PRO A 49 -19.55 -10.47 -6.13
CA PRO A 49 -19.42 -10.59 -4.69
C PRO A 49 -19.19 -12.04 -4.22
N GLU A 50 -19.82 -13.03 -4.87
CA GLU A 50 -19.66 -14.44 -4.55
C GLU A 50 -18.24 -14.93 -4.83
N MET A 51 -17.62 -14.48 -5.93
CA MET A 51 -16.22 -14.81 -6.22
C MET A 51 -15.28 -14.26 -5.15
N LEU A 52 -15.48 -13.02 -4.71
CA LEU A 52 -14.68 -12.43 -3.63
C LEU A 52 -14.91 -13.16 -2.30
N THR A 53 -16.15 -13.56 -2.04
CA THR A 53 -16.50 -14.35 -0.85
C THR A 53 -15.78 -15.70 -0.84
N ASN A 54 -15.64 -16.36 -1.99
CA ASN A 54 -14.87 -17.61 -2.11
C ASN A 54 -13.36 -17.42 -1.83
N LEU A 55 -12.85 -16.19 -1.95
CA LEU A 55 -11.49 -15.82 -1.55
C LEU A 55 -11.41 -15.34 -0.09
N GLY A 56 -12.53 -15.39 0.65
CA GLY A 56 -12.63 -14.90 2.03
C GLY A 56 -12.73 -13.39 2.14
N ILE A 57 -13.06 -12.69 1.05
CA ILE A 57 -13.26 -11.24 1.01
C ILE A 57 -14.75 -10.93 0.97
N ILE A 58 -15.24 -10.31 2.05
CA ILE A 58 -16.63 -9.89 2.18
C ILE A 58 -16.76 -8.44 1.73
N THR A 59 -17.74 -8.15 0.88
CA THR A 59 -17.98 -6.81 0.32
C THR A 59 -19.25 -6.12 0.82
N ALA A 60 -19.92 -6.72 1.80
CA ALA A 60 -21.14 -6.15 2.37
C ALA A 60 -20.88 -4.75 2.98
N PRO A 61 -21.79 -3.77 2.79
CA PRO A 61 -21.67 -2.44 3.39
C PRO A 61 -21.51 -2.49 4.90
N ASN A 62 -20.60 -1.68 5.45
CA ASN A 62 -20.43 -1.58 6.90
C ASN A 62 -21.52 -0.65 7.49
N PRO A 63 -22.42 -1.16 8.36
CA PRO A 63 -23.52 -0.35 8.90
C PRO A 63 -23.05 0.82 9.77
N LYS A 64 -21.80 0.78 10.30
CA LYS A 64 -21.23 1.90 11.06
C LYS A 64 -21.15 3.19 10.22
N ASN A 65 -21.01 3.11 8.89
CA ASN A 65 -20.95 4.30 8.04
C ASN A 65 -22.17 5.21 8.23
N ALA A 66 -23.36 4.64 8.46
CA ALA A 66 -24.59 5.41 8.70
C ALA A 66 -24.74 5.95 10.14
N LEU A 67 -23.86 5.54 11.06
CA LEU A 67 -23.98 5.80 12.50
C LEU A 67 -22.90 6.74 13.02
N ILE A 68 -21.72 6.77 12.39
CA ILE A 68 -20.59 7.59 12.83
C ILE A 68 -20.85 9.08 12.62
N GLN A 69 -20.30 9.89 13.51
CA GLN A 69 -20.38 11.35 13.45
C GLN A 69 -19.03 11.96 13.76
N GLY A 70 -18.63 12.96 12.96
CA GLY A 70 -17.31 13.57 13.06
C GLY A 70 -16.18 12.63 12.68
N ASN A 71 -14.94 13.09 12.85
CA ASN A 71 -13.73 12.36 12.46
C ASN A 71 -12.95 11.93 13.70
N SER A 72 -12.58 10.65 13.76
CA SER A 72 -11.83 10.08 14.88
C SER A 72 -10.78 9.09 14.37
N VAL A 73 -9.60 9.14 14.98
CA VAL A 73 -8.46 8.27 14.66
C VAL A 73 -7.86 7.75 15.96
N TYR A 74 -7.81 6.44 16.11
CA TYR A 74 -7.15 5.75 17.20
C TYR A 74 -6.02 4.87 16.64
N VAL A 75 -4.80 5.11 17.12
CA VAL A 75 -3.61 4.36 16.70
C VAL A 75 -2.94 3.78 17.94
N ARG A 76 -2.69 2.47 17.91
CA ARG A 76 -1.89 1.77 18.92
C ARG A 76 -0.77 1.01 18.24
N GLN A 77 0.45 1.32 18.61
CA GLN A 77 1.67 0.71 18.07
C GLN A 77 2.42 0.01 19.21
N ILE A 78 2.72 -1.26 19.02
CA ILE A 78 3.43 -2.13 19.97
C ILE A 78 4.58 -2.77 19.20
N GLY A 79 5.82 -2.50 19.62
CA GLY A 79 7.04 -2.88 18.91
C GLY A 79 7.78 -1.67 18.33
N ASP A 80 8.87 -1.94 17.62
CA ASP A 80 9.81 -0.92 17.16
C ASP A 80 9.57 -0.54 15.69
N PHE A 81 9.84 0.73 15.36
CA PHE A 81 9.81 1.24 13.98
C PHE A 81 8.50 1.05 13.21
N ASN A 82 7.38 0.91 13.92
CA ASN A 82 6.06 1.00 13.31
C ASN A 82 5.78 2.44 12.83
N THR A 83 5.14 2.57 11.67
CA THR A 83 4.82 3.87 11.07
C THR A 83 3.38 3.91 10.59
N SER A 84 2.74 5.06 10.77
CA SER A 84 1.38 5.31 10.30
C SER A 84 1.27 6.73 9.73
N ARG A 85 0.74 6.84 8.51
CA ARG A 85 0.27 8.11 7.93
C ARG A 85 -1.21 7.94 7.64
N ILE A 86 -2.04 8.78 8.25
CA ILE A 86 -3.50 8.73 8.09
C ILE A 86 -3.95 10.13 7.73
N VAL A 87 -4.49 10.30 6.53
CA VAL A 87 -5.07 11.55 6.05
C VAL A 87 -6.50 11.27 5.65
N THR A 88 -7.44 12.03 6.20
CA THR A 88 -8.87 11.87 5.91
C THR A 88 -9.50 13.23 5.64
N ASN A 89 -10.14 13.34 4.48
CA ASN A 89 -11.01 14.43 4.08
C ASN A 89 -12.41 13.84 3.90
N THR A 90 -13.13 13.75 5.01
CA THR A 90 -14.41 13.05 5.14
C THR A 90 -15.40 13.85 5.98
N ASN A 91 -16.69 13.66 5.73
CA ASN A 91 -17.75 14.20 6.59
C ASN A 91 -17.75 13.50 7.95
N ALA A 92 -17.54 12.19 7.96
CA ALA A 92 -17.32 11.41 9.19
C ALA A 92 -16.31 10.27 8.98
N SER A 93 -15.52 9.96 10.01
CA SER A 93 -14.60 8.83 9.99
C SER A 93 -14.37 8.22 11.37
N GLU A 94 -14.21 6.91 11.38
CA GLU A 94 -13.75 6.13 12.53
C GLU A 94 -12.63 5.22 12.05
N ILE A 95 -11.39 5.57 12.39
CA ILE A 95 -10.19 4.85 11.96
C ILE A 95 -9.51 4.27 13.19
N ASN A 96 -9.52 2.95 13.33
CA ASN A 96 -8.81 2.22 14.36
C ASN A 96 -7.67 1.41 13.74
N LEU A 97 -6.45 1.67 14.19
CA LEU A 97 -5.25 0.94 13.76
C LEU A 97 -4.52 0.34 14.97
N LEU A 98 -4.31 -0.97 14.93
CA LEU A 98 -3.45 -1.70 15.86
C LEU A 98 -2.27 -2.31 15.09
N GLN A 99 -1.06 -1.89 15.42
CA GLN A 99 0.18 -2.50 14.93
C GLN A 99 0.85 -3.23 16.09
N ASN A 100 1.09 -4.53 15.93
CA ASN A 100 1.69 -5.41 16.93
C ASN A 100 2.83 -6.22 16.30
N GLY A 101 4.06 -5.79 16.55
CA GLY A 101 5.30 -6.27 15.95
C GLY A 101 6.16 -5.10 15.48
N ASP A 102 7.21 -5.39 14.72
CA ASP A 102 8.20 -4.38 14.32
C ASP A 102 8.08 -4.03 12.83
N TYR A 103 8.47 -2.80 12.47
CA TYR A 103 8.54 -2.32 11.09
C TYR A 103 7.23 -2.38 10.30
N ASN A 104 6.06 -2.36 10.96
CA ASN A 104 4.79 -2.30 10.24
C ASN A 104 4.54 -0.89 9.70
N ASN A 105 3.97 -0.79 8.50
CA ASN A 105 3.67 0.46 7.84
C ASN A 105 2.19 0.51 7.43
N THR A 106 1.50 1.58 7.80
CA THR A 106 0.14 1.87 7.32
C THR A 106 0.10 3.26 6.71
N ASN A 107 -0.42 3.38 5.49
CA ASN A 107 -0.68 4.66 4.82
C ASN A 107 -2.13 4.69 4.32
N LEU A 108 -2.96 5.52 4.95
CA LEU A 108 -4.35 5.75 4.57
C LEU A 108 -4.48 7.18 4.06
N ASP A 109 -5.08 7.34 2.90
CA ASP A 109 -5.33 8.64 2.30
C ASP A 109 -6.73 8.63 1.67
N TYR A 110 -7.68 9.24 2.38
CA TYR A 110 -9.10 9.18 2.07
C TYR A 110 -9.65 10.56 1.74
N THR A 111 -10.28 10.65 0.58
CA THR A 111 -11.28 11.65 0.25
C THR A 111 -12.58 10.90 -0.03
N ALA A 112 -13.52 10.94 0.92
CA ALA A 112 -14.74 10.12 0.91
C ALA A 112 -15.89 10.80 1.67
N ASN A 113 -17.12 10.27 1.57
CA ASN A 113 -18.22 10.79 2.39
C ASN A 113 -18.03 10.33 3.84
N THR A 114 -17.99 9.01 4.04
CA THR A 114 -17.65 8.38 5.32
C THR A 114 -16.55 7.34 5.18
N ALA A 115 -15.74 7.18 6.22
CA ALA A 115 -14.70 6.14 6.26
C ALA A 115 -14.69 5.40 7.60
N VAL A 116 -14.99 4.10 7.59
CA VAL A 116 -14.88 3.24 8.77
C VAL A 116 -13.80 2.19 8.53
N THR A 117 -12.73 2.23 9.32
CA THR A 117 -11.65 1.24 9.19
C THR A 117 -11.24 0.65 10.52
N ASP A 118 -11.13 -0.67 10.56
CA ASP A 118 -10.61 -1.44 11.67
C ASP A 118 -9.44 -2.28 11.13
N LEU A 119 -8.21 -1.84 11.41
CA LEU A 119 -6.99 -2.40 10.84
C LEU A 119 -6.12 -3.01 11.94
N ILE A 120 -5.72 -4.26 11.76
CA ILE A 120 -4.83 -4.97 12.69
C ILE A 120 -3.67 -5.59 11.91
N GLN A 121 -2.43 -5.25 12.29
CA GLN A 121 -1.21 -5.87 11.79
C GLN A 121 -0.54 -6.67 12.91
N ASN A 122 -0.60 -8.00 12.85
CA ASN A 122 0.06 -8.90 13.79
C ASN A 122 1.26 -9.58 13.10
N GLY A 123 2.46 -9.18 13.49
CA GLY A 123 3.73 -9.65 12.93
C GLY A 123 4.60 -8.49 12.45
N ASN A 124 5.64 -8.81 11.68
CA ASN A 124 6.68 -7.84 11.33
C ASN A 124 6.63 -7.47 9.85
N ASN A 125 7.06 -6.25 9.52
CA ASN A 125 7.20 -5.78 8.14
C ASN A 125 5.90 -5.91 7.32
N ASN A 126 4.73 -5.78 7.95
CA ASN A 126 3.46 -5.76 7.24
C ASN A 126 3.16 -4.36 6.73
N ARG A 127 2.52 -4.28 5.56
CA ARG A 127 2.21 -3.03 4.88
C ARG A 127 0.73 -2.96 4.51
N ILE A 128 0.13 -1.83 4.81
CA ILE A 128 -1.21 -1.43 4.37
C ILE A 128 -1.06 -0.10 3.63
N ARG A 129 -1.51 -0.06 2.37
CA ARG A 129 -1.75 1.20 1.65
C ARG A 129 -3.19 1.20 1.17
N ASP A 130 -3.93 2.24 1.52
CA ASP A 130 -5.30 2.40 1.08
C ASP A 130 -5.53 3.84 0.65
N PHE A 131 -5.73 4.02 -0.66
CA PHE A 131 -5.96 5.31 -1.28
C PHE A 131 -7.36 5.34 -1.89
N VAL A 132 -8.18 6.26 -1.41
CA VAL A 132 -9.53 6.48 -1.91
C VAL A 132 -9.72 7.95 -2.25
N ASN A 133 -10.18 8.21 -3.47
CA ASN A 133 -10.56 9.54 -3.93
C ASN A 133 -11.95 9.51 -4.58
N ASN A 134 -12.99 9.42 -3.75
CA ASN A 134 -14.38 9.51 -4.16
C ASN A 134 -15.22 10.15 -3.04
N PRO A 135 -15.44 11.47 -3.09
CA PRO A 135 -16.13 12.23 -2.05
C PRO A 135 -17.54 11.74 -1.71
N ASP A 136 -18.20 11.00 -2.60
CA ASP A 136 -19.58 10.54 -2.44
C ASP A 136 -19.66 9.11 -1.88
N ALA A 137 -18.52 8.40 -1.74
CA ALA A 137 -18.50 7.01 -1.30
C ALA A 137 -18.50 6.88 0.22
N ASP A 138 -19.32 5.96 0.71
CA ASP A 138 -19.22 5.42 2.07
C ASP A 138 -18.30 4.19 2.04
N ILE A 139 -17.08 4.34 2.55
CA ILE A 139 -16.06 3.29 2.46
C ILE A 139 -15.86 2.57 3.78
N SER A 140 -15.42 1.32 3.70
CA SER A 140 -14.91 0.62 4.87
C SER A 140 -13.82 -0.40 4.55
N LEU A 141 -12.91 -0.57 5.50
CA LEU A 141 -11.89 -1.62 5.47
C LEU A 141 -11.74 -2.26 6.85
N ASP A 142 -12.14 -3.53 6.98
CA ASP A 142 -11.87 -4.38 8.14
C ASP A 142 -10.83 -5.43 7.73
N LEU A 143 -9.57 -5.15 8.08
CA LEU A 143 -8.42 -5.92 7.64
C LEU A 143 -7.60 -6.39 8.83
N ILE A 144 -7.39 -7.70 8.90
CA ILE A 144 -6.47 -8.29 9.86
C ILE A 144 -5.37 -9.04 9.10
N GLN A 145 -4.13 -8.55 9.20
CA GLN A 145 -2.92 -9.20 8.72
C GLN A 145 -2.32 -10.05 9.85
N ASN A 146 -2.20 -11.35 9.64
CA ASN A 146 -1.58 -12.30 10.58
C ASN A 146 -0.41 -13.02 9.91
N GLY A 147 0.82 -12.62 10.25
CA GLY A 147 2.04 -13.09 9.61
C GLY A 147 3.05 -11.97 9.42
N SER A 148 4.16 -12.24 8.75
CA SER A 148 5.16 -11.21 8.43
C SER A 148 5.29 -10.99 6.92
N ASN A 149 5.74 -9.80 6.51
CA ASN A 149 5.93 -9.41 5.12
C ASN A 149 4.63 -9.44 4.28
N LEU A 150 3.48 -9.18 4.92
CA LEU A 150 2.20 -9.09 4.24
C LEU A 150 2.01 -7.70 3.64
N ASN A 151 1.49 -7.63 2.42
CA ASN A 151 1.18 -6.39 1.73
C ASN A 151 -0.27 -6.36 1.30
N PHE A 152 -0.99 -5.33 1.71
CA PHE A 152 -2.29 -4.98 1.16
C PHE A 152 -2.21 -3.60 0.52
N GLU A 153 -2.74 -3.51 -0.69
CA GLU A 153 -2.85 -2.25 -1.42
C GLU A 153 -4.23 -2.11 -2.05
N ARG A 154 -4.96 -1.04 -1.70
CA ARG A 154 -6.17 -0.62 -2.41
C ARG A 154 -5.95 0.75 -3.04
N GLU A 155 -6.29 0.84 -4.32
CA GLU A 155 -6.30 2.10 -5.08
C GLU A 155 -7.68 2.26 -5.71
N GLY A 156 -8.42 3.28 -5.24
CA GLY A 156 -9.79 3.55 -5.64
C GLY A 156 -10.81 2.55 -5.06
N VAL A 157 -12.08 2.86 -5.30
CA VAL A 157 -13.23 2.04 -4.88
C VAL A 157 -14.30 2.03 -5.98
N ASN A 158 -15.22 1.08 -5.92
CA ASN A 158 -16.48 1.10 -6.67
C ASN A 158 -17.57 0.43 -5.83
N GLU A 159 -18.75 0.18 -6.41
CA GLU A 159 -19.86 -0.45 -5.69
C GLU A 159 -19.51 -1.82 -5.09
N LEU A 160 -18.59 -2.56 -5.72
CA LEU A 160 -18.14 -3.88 -5.24
C LEU A 160 -17.07 -3.77 -4.15
N THR A 161 -16.20 -2.76 -4.18
CA THR A 161 -14.98 -2.71 -3.35
C THR A 161 -14.93 -1.56 -2.34
N LYS A 162 -15.98 -0.74 -2.27
CA LYS A 162 -16.09 0.36 -1.28
C LYS A 162 -16.06 -0.16 0.15
N SER A 163 -16.60 -1.35 0.38
CA SER A 163 -16.50 -2.07 1.66
C SER A 163 -15.73 -3.37 1.46
N LEU A 164 -14.67 -3.58 2.23
CA LEU A 164 -13.92 -4.83 2.25
C LEU A 164 -13.73 -5.32 3.69
N LYS A 165 -13.92 -6.62 3.90
CA LYS A 165 -13.62 -7.30 5.16
C LYS A 165 -12.96 -8.64 4.90
N PHE A 166 -11.74 -8.84 5.40
CA PHE A 166 -11.01 -10.10 5.25
C PHE A 166 -9.85 -10.24 6.22
N ARG A 167 -9.31 -11.46 6.29
CA ARG A 167 -8.09 -11.79 7.04
C ARG A 167 -7.01 -12.22 6.04
N GLN A 168 -5.87 -11.53 6.06
CA GLN A 168 -4.71 -11.87 5.25
C GLN A 168 -3.72 -12.67 6.09
N THR A 169 -3.14 -13.71 5.49
CA THR A 169 -2.11 -14.55 6.10
C THR A 169 -0.96 -14.76 5.12
N GLU A 170 0.09 -15.45 5.54
CA GLU A 170 1.25 -15.78 4.68
C GLU A 170 0.90 -16.66 3.48
N ALA A 171 -0.27 -17.31 3.45
CA ALA A 171 -0.78 -18.00 2.28
C ALA A 171 -1.18 -17.05 1.13
N SER A 172 -1.36 -15.76 1.42
CA SER A 172 -1.66 -14.73 0.43
C SER A 172 -0.87 -13.46 0.79
N PRO A 173 0.46 -13.49 0.62
CA PRO A 173 1.35 -12.46 1.16
C PRO A 173 1.11 -11.08 0.53
N THR A 174 0.55 -11.03 -0.68
CA THR A 174 0.21 -9.78 -1.35
C THR A 174 -1.22 -9.81 -1.88
N ILE A 175 -2.03 -8.81 -1.51
CA ILE A 175 -3.37 -8.58 -2.06
C ILE A 175 -3.40 -7.15 -2.60
N ILE A 176 -3.80 -7.01 -3.86
CA ILE A 176 -3.89 -5.72 -4.54
C ILE A 176 -5.30 -5.57 -5.11
N VAL A 177 -5.99 -4.51 -4.71
CA VAL A 177 -7.31 -4.14 -5.20
C VAL A 177 -7.19 -2.85 -6.00
N ARG A 178 -7.57 -2.90 -7.27
CA ARG A 178 -7.63 -1.75 -8.16
C ARG A 178 -9.07 -1.57 -8.60
N SER A 179 -9.66 -0.45 -8.23
CA SER A 179 -11.01 -0.11 -8.64
C SER A 179 -10.98 1.25 -9.32
N PHE A 180 -11.19 1.21 -10.63
CA PHE A 180 -11.28 2.40 -11.46
C PHE A 180 -12.75 2.58 -11.88
N TYR A 181 -13.15 3.84 -12.02
CA TYR A 181 -14.44 4.23 -12.60
C TYR A 181 -14.38 4.20 -14.12
#